data_AF-A0A926V4J7-F1
#
_entry.id   AF-A0A926V4J7-F1
#
_cell.length_a   1.000
_cell.length_b   1.000
_cell.length_c   1.000
_cell.angle_alpha   90.00
_cell.angle_beta   90.00
_cell.angle_gamma   90.00
#
_symmetry.space_group_name_H-M   'P 1'
#
loop_
_entity.id
_entity.type
_entity.pdbx_description
1 polymer ?
#
loop_
_entity_poly.entity_id
_entity_poly.type
_entity_poly.pdbx_seq_one_letter_code
_entity_poly.pdbx_strand_id
1 'polypeptide(L)'
;MTSQTDEFQTLVEAVFQAVVKVGETRDMADGLVIRDQIRRLPDALVTEILNQIILRLVLVNPELCRWFVLEVFLHDTEPEARADVAERINVLIADLQESSQSGR
;
A
#
# COMPACT_ATOMS: atom_id res chain seq x y z
N MET A 1 -16.71 22.32 -10.67
CA MET A 1 -15.62 21.47 -11.20
C MET A 1 -14.86 20.85 -10.02
N THR A 2 -15.53 20.03 -9.22
CA THR A 2 -14.98 19.40 -8.00
C THR A 2 -15.02 17.87 -8.04
N SER A 3 -15.71 17.28 -9.01
CA SER A 3 -16.08 15.86 -9.01
C SER A 3 -14.90 14.87 -9.13
N GLN A 4 -13.86 15.21 -9.91
CA GLN A 4 -12.81 14.24 -10.24
C GLN A 4 -11.80 14.01 -9.10
N THR A 5 -11.47 15.05 -8.33
CA THR A 5 -10.59 14.93 -7.16
C THR A 5 -11.29 14.19 -6.02
N ASP A 6 -12.57 14.48 -5.82
CA ASP A 6 -13.38 13.84 -4.77
C ASP A 6 -13.59 12.34 -5.04
N GLU A 7 -13.79 11.96 -6.31
CA GLU A 7 -13.88 10.56 -6.75
C GLU A 7 -12.56 9.80 -6.52
N PHE A 8 -11.41 10.42 -6.85
CA PHE A 8 -10.10 9.81 -6.62
C PHE A 8 -9.83 9.60 -5.13
N GLN A 9 -10.10 10.61 -4.28
CA GLN A 9 -9.89 10.49 -2.84
C GLN A 9 -10.84 9.44 -2.22
N THR A 10 -12.07 9.36 -2.70
CA THR A 10 -13.02 8.32 -2.28
C THR A 10 -12.51 6.92 -2.64
N LEU A 11 -11.92 6.76 -3.83
CA LEU A 11 -11.32 5.49 -4.25
C LEU A 11 -10.11 5.14 -3.37
N VAL A 12 -9.20 6.08 -3.13
CA VAL A 12 -8.03 5.87 -2.26
C VAL A 12 -8.48 5.47 -0.85
N GLU A 13 -9.49 6.14 -0.28
CA GLU A 13 -10.04 5.79 1.03
C GLU A 13 -10.65 4.39 1.04
N ALA A 14 -11.45 4.05 0.03
CA ALA A 14 -12.08 2.75 -0.07
C ALA A 14 -11.06 1.61 -0.14
N VAL A 15 -10.00 1.79 -0.94
CA VAL A 15 -8.92 0.79 -1.03
C VAL A 15 -8.13 0.73 0.27
N PHE A 16 -7.79 1.87 0.88
CA PHE A 16 -7.10 1.90 2.17
C PHE A 16 -7.87 1.12 3.25
N GLN A 17 -9.18 1.38 3.40
CA GLN A 17 -10.03 0.68 4.36
C GLN A 17 -10.14 -0.81 4.06
N ALA A 18 -10.23 -1.20 2.78
CA ALA A 18 -10.24 -2.60 2.39
C ALA A 18 -8.93 -3.29 2.79
N VAL A 19 -7.77 -2.66 2.55
CA VAL A 19 -6.46 -3.19 2.93
C VAL A 19 -6.32 -3.28 4.45
N VAL A 20 -6.76 -2.29 5.21
CA VAL A 20 -6.75 -2.34 6.69
C VAL A 20 -7.59 -3.51 7.19
N LYS A 21 -8.82 -3.65 6.69
CA LYS A 21 -9.73 -4.71 7.10
C LYS A 21 -9.19 -6.10 6.79
N VAL A 22 -8.67 -6.32 5.58
CA VAL A 22 -8.05 -7.60 5.21
C VAL A 22 -6.77 -7.83 6.04
N GLY A 23 -6.03 -6.76 6.33
CA GLY A 23 -4.83 -6.77 7.16
C GLY A 23 -5.02 -7.30 8.58
N GLU A 24 -6.23 -7.18 9.15
CA GLU A 24 -6.56 -7.70 10.48
C GLU A 24 -6.45 -9.23 10.55
N THR A 25 -6.79 -9.91 9.45
CA THR A 25 -6.77 -11.38 9.35
C THR A 25 -5.61 -11.90 8.51
N ARG A 26 -4.96 -11.00 7.75
CA ARG A 26 -3.98 -11.33 6.69
C ARG A 26 -4.51 -12.39 5.72
N ASP A 27 -5.81 -12.35 5.42
CA ASP A 27 -6.41 -13.23 4.43
C ASP A 27 -5.82 -12.93 3.05
N MET A 28 -5.06 -13.90 2.54
CA MET A 28 -4.37 -13.76 1.28
C MET A 28 -5.33 -13.76 0.08
N ALA A 29 -6.41 -14.53 0.13
CA ALA A 29 -7.36 -14.58 -0.96
C ALA A 29 -8.06 -13.23 -1.14
N ASP A 30 -8.52 -12.62 -0.04
CA ASP A 30 -9.14 -11.29 -0.07
C ASP A 30 -8.14 -10.20 -0.46
N GLY A 31 -6.87 -10.31 -0.02
CA GLY A 31 -5.81 -9.39 -0.43
C GLY A 31 -5.58 -9.43 -1.94
N LEU A 32 -5.53 -10.63 -2.54
CA LEU A 32 -5.37 -10.80 -3.98
C LEU A 32 -6.57 -10.24 -4.76
N VAL A 33 -7.80 -10.36 -4.24
CA VAL A 33 -8.98 -9.72 -4.84
C VAL A 33 -8.84 -8.20 -4.88
N ILE A 34 -8.37 -7.57 -3.80
CA ILE A 34 -8.12 -6.11 -3.76
C ILE A 34 -7.07 -5.73 -4.81
N ARG A 35 -5.94 -6.45 -4.86
CA ARG A 35 -4.88 -6.23 -5.86
C ARG A 35 -5.44 -6.30 -7.28
N ASP A 36 -6.22 -7.34 -7.58
CA ASP A 36 -6.77 -7.54 -8.92
C ASP A 36 -7.75 -6.44 -9.31
N GLN A 37 -8.51 -5.89 -8.34
CA GLN A 37 -9.35 -4.72 -8.57
C GLN A 37 -8.53 -3.47 -8.87
N ILE A 38 -7.44 -3.23 -8.13
CA ILE A 38 -6.53 -2.11 -8.38
C ILE A 38 -5.91 -2.25 -9.77
N ARG A 39 -5.38 -3.43 -10.12
CA ARG A 39 -4.73 -3.70 -11.42
C ARG A 39 -5.65 -3.55 -12.64
N ARG A 40 -6.98 -3.48 -12.47
CA ARG A 40 -7.92 -3.20 -13.56
C ARG A 40 -8.00 -1.70 -13.91
N LEU A 41 -7.45 -0.84 -13.07
CA LEU A 41 -7.40 0.59 -13.31
C LEU A 41 -6.27 0.93 -14.30
N PRO A 42 -6.34 2.09 -14.97
CA PRO A 42 -5.22 2.60 -15.77
C PRO A 42 -3.93 2.69 -14.97
N ASP A 43 -2.78 2.32 -15.57
CA ASP A 43 -1.47 2.24 -14.89
C ASP A 43 -1.09 3.52 -14.12
N ALA A 44 -1.42 4.70 -14.67
CA ALA A 44 -1.20 5.98 -14.01
C ALA A 44 -1.97 6.08 -12.68
N LEU A 45 -3.25 5.65 -12.67
CA LEU A 45 -4.08 5.63 -11.47
C LEU A 45 -3.65 4.55 -10.48
N VAL A 46 -3.23 3.37 -10.97
CA VAL A 46 -2.65 2.32 -10.12
C VAL A 46 -1.47 2.87 -9.32
N THR A 47 -0.54 3.52 -10.02
CA THR A 47 0.66 4.11 -9.41
C THR A 47 0.29 5.14 -8.35
N GLU A 48 -0.64 6.04 -8.67
CA GLU A 48 -1.05 7.10 -7.74
C GLU A 48 -1.78 6.56 -6.50
N ILE A 49 -2.68 5.58 -6.69
CA ILE A 49 -3.39 4.91 -5.61
C ILE A 49 -2.41 4.18 -4.69
N LEU A 50 -1.46 3.42 -5.26
CA LEU A 50 -0.45 2.71 -4.47
C LEU A 50 0.43 3.68 -3.69
N ASN A 51 0.87 4.79 -4.28
CA ASN A 51 1.66 5.78 -3.58
C ASN A 51 0.90 6.35 -2.37
N GLN A 52 -0.37 6.73 -2.56
CA GLN A 52 -1.21 7.25 -1.48
C GLN A 52 -1.45 6.21 -0.38
N ILE A 53 -1.72 4.96 -0.75
CA ILE A 53 -1.93 3.86 0.19
C ILE A 53 -0.65 3.57 0.98
N ILE A 54 0.50 3.46 0.30
CA ILE A 54 1.80 3.20 0.94
C ILE A 54 2.11 4.30 1.95
N LEU A 55 1.96 5.57 1.57
CA LEU A 55 2.19 6.72 2.46
C LEU A 55 1.27 6.68 3.69
N ARG A 56 0.00 6.30 3.53
CA ARG A 56 -0.92 6.20 4.67
C ARG A 56 -0.63 4.98 5.54
N LEU A 57 -0.45 3.81 4.94
CA LEU A 57 -0.20 2.56 5.66
C LEU A 57 1.13 2.62 6.39
N VAL A 58 2.18 3.18 5.81
CA VAL A 58 3.48 3.25 6.49
C VAL A 58 3.43 4.11 7.75
N LEU A 59 2.57 5.13 7.80
CA LEU A 59 2.38 5.98 8.97
C LEU A 59 1.48 5.33 10.04
N VAL A 60 0.47 4.56 9.61
CA VAL A 60 -0.52 3.96 10.53
C VAL A 60 -0.06 2.59 11.03
N ASN A 61 0.44 1.75 10.14
CA ASN A 61 0.88 0.39 10.40
C ASN A 61 1.96 -0.04 9.37
N PRO A 62 3.25 0.20 9.67
CA PRO A 62 4.38 -0.18 8.82
C PRO A 62 4.40 -1.66 8.40
N GLU A 63 4.05 -2.56 9.31
CA GLU A 63 4.04 -4.00 9.04
C GLU A 63 2.96 -4.36 8.03
N LEU A 64 1.78 -3.74 8.14
CA LEU A 64 0.70 -3.92 7.19
C LEU A 64 1.09 -3.37 5.80
N CYS A 65 1.75 -2.21 5.75
CA CYS A 65 2.28 -1.66 4.50
C CYS A 65 3.23 -2.68 3.82
N ARG A 66 4.17 -3.24 4.59
CA ARG A 66 5.13 -4.22 4.09
C ARG A 66 4.42 -5.48 3.59
N TRP A 67 3.49 -6.03 4.37
CA TRP A 67 2.72 -7.21 3.98
C TRP A 67 1.93 -6.96 2.69
N PHE A 68 1.19 -5.86 2.61
CA PHE A 68 0.36 -5.56 1.44
C PHE A 68 1.20 -5.39 0.17
N VAL A 69 2.32 -4.67 0.23
CA VAL A 69 3.13 -4.48 -0.98
C VAL A 69 3.85 -5.77 -1.38
N LEU A 70 4.52 -6.44 -0.46
CA LEU A 70 5.40 -7.57 -0.81
C LEU A 70 4.65 -8.87 -1.00
N GLU A 71 3.72 -9.18 -0.10
CA GLU A 71 3.03 -10.47 -0.11
C GLU A 71 1.83 -10.43 -1.04
N VAL A 72 1.09 -9.32 -1.07
CA VAL A 72 -0.13 -9.19 -1.88
C VAL A 72 0.18 -8.59 -3.25
N PHE A 73 0.65 -7.34 -3.32
CA PHE A 73 0.75 -6.62 -4.59
C PHE A 73 1.82 -7.19 -5.52
N LEU A 74 2.94 -7.63 -4.96
CA LEU A 74 4.07 -8.25 -5.66
C LEU A 74 4.05 -9.79 -5.57
N HIS A 75 2.88 -10.39 -5.29
CA HIS A 75 2.76 -11.84 -5.12
C HIS A 75 3.35 -12.64 -6.29
N ASP A 76 3.08 -12.21 -7.53
CA ASP A 76 3.50 -12.88 -8.76
C ASP A 76 4.83 -12.34 -9.32
N THR A 77 5.49 -11.42 -8.60
CA THR A 77 6.72 -10.78 -9.04
C THR A 77 7.92 -11.68 -8.76
N GLU A 78 8.92 -11.63 -9.64
CA GLU A 78 10.15 -12.38 -9.44
C GLU A 78 10.80 -12.04 -8.08
N PRO A 79 11.41 -13.03 -7.39
CA PRO A 79 11.98 -12.82 -6.06
C PRO A 79 13.00 -11.69 -5.98
N GLU A 80 13.81 -11.50 -7.03
CA GLU A 80 14.84 -10.46 -7.10
C GLU A 80 14.24 -9.05 -7.13
N ALA A 81 13.25 -8.82 -7.99
CA ALA A 81 12.55 -7.54 -8.06
C ALA A 81 11.74 -7.27 -6.78
N ARG A 82 11.17 -8.30 -6.16
CA ARG A 82 10.50 -8.17 -4.85
C ARG A 82 11.47 -7.83 -3.72
N ALA A 83 12.71 -8.34 -3.77
CA ALA A 83 13.73 -8.05 -2.76
C ALA A 83 14.17 -6.57 -2.80
N ASP A 84 14.33 -5.99 -3.99
CA ASP A 84 14.61 -4.54 -4.15
C ASP A 84 13.50 -3.69 -3.50
N VAL A 85 12.24 -4.01 -3.77
CA VAL A 85 11.12 -3.27 -3.16
C VAL A 85 11.06 -3.49 -1.65
N ALA A 86 11.40 -4.69 -1.16
CA ALA A 86 11.45 -4.98 0.26
C ALA A 86 12.50 -4.13 0.99
N GLU A 87 13.68 -3.99 0.40
CA GLU A 87 14.74 -3.12 0.95
C GLU A 87 14.26 -1.67 1.02
N ARG A 88 13.69 -1.14 -0.06
CA ARG A 88 13.18 0.23 -0.12
C ARG A 88 12.07 0.50 0.89
N ILE A 89 11.15 -0.46 1.10
CA ILE A 89 10.12 -0.35 2.14
C ILE A 89 10.73 -0.36 3.53
N ASN A 90 11.71 -1.24 3.79
CA ASN A 90 12.35 -1.30 5.10
C ASN A 90 13.07 0.00 5.43
N VAL A 91 13.77 0.61 4.46
CA VAL A 91 14.41 1.93 4.62
C VAL A 91 13.37 3.00 4.93
N LEU A 92 12.27 3.05 4.16
CA LEU A 92 11.18 4.01 4.41
C LEU A 92 10.60 3.87 5.82
N ILE A 93 10.40 2.64 6.29
CA ILE A 93 9.89 2.37 7.64
C ILE A 93 10.90 2.83 8.70
N ALA A 94 12.19 2.53 8.51
CA ALA A 94 13.25 2.94 9.41
C ALA A 94 13.35 4.47 9.52
N ASP A 95 13.38 5.18 8.39
CA ASP A 95 13.44 6.64 8.34
C ASP A 95 12.27 7.30 9.09
N LEU A 96 11.07 6.74 8.95
CA LEU A 96 9.87 7.24 9.64
C LEU A 96 9.89 6.96 11.14
N GLN A 97 10.45 5.82 11.55
CA GLN A 97 10.63 5.50 12.97
C GLN A 97 11.67 6.41 13.62
N GLU A 98 12.79 6.69 12.94
CA GLU A 98 13.83 7.61 13.42
C GLU A 98 13.30 9.05 13.51
N SER A 99 12.57 9.51 12.49
CA SER A 99 11.93 10.83 12.47
C SER A 99 10.91 11.02 13.60
N SER A 100 10.23 9.93 14.00
CA SER A 100 9.28 9.92 15.12
C SER A 100 9.97 9.93 16.49
N GLN A 101 11.22 9.50 16.59
CA GLN A 101 12.01 9.48 17.83
C GLN A 101 12.81 10.76 18.06
N SER A 102 13.26 11.44 17.00
CA SER A 102 13.98 12.72 17.09
C SER A 102 13.10 13.94 17.44
N GLY A 103 11.79 13.76 17.55
CA GLY A 103 10.83 14.80 17.95
C GLY A 103 10.44 14.81 19.44
N ARG A 104 11.17 14.10 20.31
CA ARG A 104 10.95 14.06 21.77
C ARG A 104 12.04 14.76 22.56
#